data_AF-A0AAT9E143-F1
#
_entry.id   AF-A0AAT9E143-F1
#
_cell.length_a   1.000
_cell.length_b   1.000
_cell.length_c   1.000
_cell.angle_alpha   90.00
_cell.angle_beta   90.00
_cell.angle_gamma   90.00
#
_symmetry.space_group_name_H-M   'P 1'
#
loop_
_entity.id
_entity.type
_entity.pdbx_description
1 polymer ?
#
loop_
_entity_poly.entity_id
_entity_poly.type
_entity_poly.pdbx_seq_one_letter_code
_entity_poly.pdbx_strand_id
1 'polypeptide(L)'
;MKPIDKNVGEYDLTAEKKAGMITGTIRGELPDSDANLPLLPFSGTFAGPSVAEAIADIQQQFPDIEPAIIDDLREELLKAGF
;
A
#
# COMPACT_ATOMS: atom_id res chain seq x y z
N MET A 1 4.89 -17.56 5.31
CA MET A 1 3.88 -16.49 5.20
C MET A 1 3.12 -16.67 3.90
N LYS A 2 1.83 -16.33 3.88
CA LYS A 2 1.04 -16.40 2.66
C LYS A 2 1.09 -15.04 1.95
N PRO A 3 1.18 -14.99 0.62
CA PRO A 3 1.00 -13.75 -0.10
C PRO A 3 -0.43 -13.23 0.15
N ILE A 4 -0.57 -11.90 0.15
CA ILE A 4 -1.86 -11.22 0.11
C ILE A 4 -2.12 -10.72 -1.31
N ASP A 5 -3.39 -10.80 -1.70
CA ASP A 5 -3.97 -10.20 -2.89
C ASP A 5 -5.40 -9.88 -2.51
N LYS A 6 -5.67 -8.61 -2.23
CA LYS A 6 -6.91 -8.18 -1.60
C LYS A 6 -7.29 -6.77 -2.04
N ASN A 7 -8.57 -6.58 -2.30
CA ASN A 7 -9.18 -5.25 -2.44
C ASN A 7 -9.53 -4.69 -1.05
N VAL A 8 -9.03 -3.49 -0.74
CA VAL A 8 -9.22 -2.74 0.51
C VAL A 8 -10.00 -1.46 0.19
N GLY A 9 -11.26 -1.63 -0.20
CA GLY A 9 -12.15 -0.52 -0.52
C GLY A 9 -11.75 0.18 -1.82
N GLU A 10 -10.91 1.22 -1.71
CA GLU A 10 -10.52 2.10 -2.82
C GLU A 10 -9.21 1.69 -3.51
N TYR A 11 -8.52 0.67 -2.99
CA TYR A 11 -7.27 0.18 -3.56
C TYR A 11 -7.11 -1.34 -3.47
N ASP A 12 -6.41 -1.92 -4.43
CA ASP A 12 -5.90 -3.27 -4.43
C ASP A 12 -4.51 -3.32 -3.81
N LEU A 13 -4.30 -4.32 -2.96
CA LEU A 13 -3.06 -4.58 -2.24
C LEU A 13 -2.58 -6.01 -2.53
N THR A 14 -1.35 -6.10 -3.04
CA THR A 14 -0.59 -7.35 -3.08
C THR A 14 0.64 -7.24 -2.20
N ALA A 15 0.99 -8.32 -1.50
CA ALA A 15 2.27 -8.41 -0.80
C ALA A 15 2.70 -9.86 -0.62
N GLU A 16 4.00 -10.10 -0.71
CA GLU A 16 4.63 -11.39 -0.46
C GLU A 16 5.91 -11.19 0.35
N LYS A 17 6.37 -12.24 1.03
CA LYS A 17 7.70 -12.23 1.66
C LYS A 17 8.63 -13.16 0.90
N LYS A 18 9.64 -12.58 0.25
CA LYS A 18 10.63 -13.30 -0.55
C LYS A 18 12.03 -12.93 -0.10
N ALA A 19 12.86 -13.94 0.15
CA ALA A 19 14.25 -13.76 0.61
C ALA A 19 14.41 -12.83 1.84
N GLY A 20 13.43 -12.85 2.76
CA GLY A 20 13.44 -12.01 3.96
C GLY A 20 12.91 -10.59 3.75
N MET A 21 12.57 -10.18 2.52
CA MET A 21 11.94 -8.89 2.22
C MET A 21 10.44 -9.05 1.98
N ILE A 22 9.66 -8.13 2.54
CA ILE A 22 8.27 -7.91 2.19
C ILE A 22 8.27 -7.06 0.92
N THR A 23 7.65 -7.57 -0.14
CA THR A 23 7.51 -6.87 -1.41
C THR A 23 6.06 -6.87 -1.81
N GLY A 24 5.55 -5.76 -2.33
CA GLY A 24 4.15 -5.67 -2.69
C GLY A 24 3.83 -4.56 -3.66
N THR A 25 2.57 -4.53 -4.10
CA THR A 25 2.03 -3.49 -4.96
C THR A 25 0.78 -2.93 -4.32
N ILE A 26 0.62 -1.61 -4.36
CA ILE A 26 -0.64 -0.93 -4.03
C ILE A 26 -1.14 -0.23 -5.29
N ARG A 27 -2.41 -0.37 -5.62
CA ARG A 27 -3.04 0.28 -6.77
C ARG A 27 -4.42 0.76 -6.39
N GLY A 28 -4.76 2.00 -6.62
CA GLY A 28 -6.10 2.49 -6.32
C GLY A 28 -6.42 3.78 -7.04
N GLU A 29 -7.51 4.39 -6.62
CA GLU A 29 -7.99 5.68 -7.12
C GLU A 29 -7.98 6.65 -5.95
N LEU A 30 -7.09 7.66 -5.97
CA LEU A 30 -7.12 8.69 -4.92
C LEU A 30 -8.30 9.63 -5.20
N PRO A 31 -9.15 9.91 -4.20
CA PRO A 31 -10.11 11.01 -4.32
C PRO A 31 -9.30 12.30 -4.39
N ASP A 32 -9.25 12.91 -5.56
CA ASP A 32 -8.72 14.25 -5.67
C ASP A 32 -9.62 15.16 -4.80
N SER A 33 -9.02 16.03 -3.99
CA SER A 33 -9.73 16.84 -2.98
C SER A 33 -10.76 17.81 -3.59
N ASP A 34 -10.85 17.86 -4.92
CA ASP A 34 -11.85 18.57 -5.70
C ASP A 34 -12.82 17.56 -6.33
N ALA A 35 -14.08 17.56 -5.90
CA ALA A 35 -15.15 16.65 -6.36
C ALA A 35 -15.49 16.74 -7.87
N ASN A 36 -14.72 17.51 -8.64
CA ASN A 36 -14.86 17.69 -10.10
C ASN A 36 -13.62 17.26 -10.90
N LEU A 37 -12.55 16.79 -10.25
CA LEU A 37 -11.39 16.23 -10.94
C LEU A 37 -11.54 14.71 -11.11
N PRO A 38 -11.11 14.15 -12.25
CA PRO A 38 -11.11 12.70 -12.44
C PRO A 38 -10.20 12.06 -11.39
N LEU A 39 -10.69 10.99 -10.76
CA LEU A 39 -9.92 10.18 -9.83
C LEU A 39 -8.56 9.85 -10.44
N LEU A 40 -7.48 10.22 -9.75
CA LEU A 40 -6.14 9.96 -10.24
C LEU A 40 -5.76 8.53 -9.85
N PRO A 41 -5.53 7.62 -10.83
CA PRO A 41 -5.07 6.29 -10.52
C PRO A 41 -3.66 6.39 -9.94
N PHE A 42 -3.45 5.80 -8.77
CA PHE A 42 -2.12 5.63 -8.19
C PHE A 42 -1.72 4.16 -8.25
N SER A 43 -0.45 3.90 -8.55
CA SER A 43 0.11 2.56 -8.48
C SER A 43 1.55 2.63 -7.99
N GLY A 44 1.84 1.97 -6.89
CA GLY A 44 3.15 1.92 -6.24
C GLY A 44 3.60 0.51 -5.96
N THR A 45 4.90 0.29 -5.93
CA THR A 45 5.50 -0.94 -5.40
C THR A 45 6.23 -0.61 -4.12
N PHE A 46 6.16 -1.47 -3.12
CA PHE A 46 6.93 -1.28 -1.90
C PHE A 46 7.84 -2.48 -1.62
N ALA A 47 9.00 -2.21 -1.03
CA ALA A 47 9.90 -3.25 -0.56
C ALA A 47 10.56 -2.86 0.77
N GLY A 48 10.59 -3.79 1.72
CA GLY A 48 11.29 -3.58 2.98
C GLY A 48 11.47 -4.89 3.77
N PRO A 49 12.50 -5.02 4.63
CA PRO A 49 12.68 -6.21 5.45
C PRO A 49 11.69 -6.26 6.63
N SER A 50 10.99 -5.16 6.90
CA SER A 50 9.96 -5.02 7.92
C SER A 50 8.75 -4.23 7.40
N VAL A 51 7.58 -4.38 8.04
CA VAL A 51 6.38 -3.59 7.70
C VAL A 51 6.67 -2.09 7.78
N ALA A 52 7.43 -1.65 8.79
CA ALA A 52 7.80 -0.24 8.93
C ALA A 52 8.59 0.29 7.73
N GLU A 53 9.54 -0.48 7.21
CA GLU A 53 10.34 -0.08 6.05
C GLU A 53 9.57 -0.17 4.74
N ALA A 54 8.72 -1.18 4.56
CA ALA A 54 7.81 -1.25 3.43
C ALA A 54 6.85 -0.03 3.39
N ILE A 55 6.36 0.40 4.55
CA ILE A 55 5.54 1.61 4.67
C ILE A 55 6.36 2.88 4.41
N ALA A 56 7.60 2.95 4.90
CA ALA A 56 8.45 4.10 4.63
C ALA A 56 8.76 4.24 3.12
N ASP A 57 8.96 3.12 2.43
CA ASP A 57 9.20 3.09 0.98
C ASP A 57 7.99 3.61 0.19
N ILE A 58 6.77 3.21 0.55
CA ILE A 58 5.57 3.73 -0.12
C ILE A 58 5.33 5.22 0.18
N GLN A 59 5.57 5.68 1.41
CA GLN A 59 5.44 7.09 1.79
C GLN A 59 6.47 7.98 1.08
N GLN A 60 7.66 7.45 0.76
CA GLN A 60 8.65 8.17 -0.03
C GLN A 60 8.24 8.31 -1.50
N GLN A 61 7.58 7.29 -2.06
CA GLN A 61 7.09 7.31 -3.44
C GLN A 61 5.85 8.20 -3.61
N PHE A 62 4.98 8.22 -2.61
CA PHE A 62 3.74 8.98 -2.59
C PHE A 62 3.68 9.86 -1.34
N PRO A 63 4.40 11.00 -1.30
CA PRO A 63 4.42 11.89 -0.13
C PRO A 63 3.04 12.50 0.19
N ASP A 64 2.18 12.60 -0.82
CA ASP A 64 0.82 13.14 -0.73
C ASP A 64 -0.24 12.05 -0.51
N ILE A 65 0.15 10.78 -0.31
CA ILE A 65 -0.80 9.70 -0.04
C ILE A 65 -1.55 9.97 1.27
N GLU A 66 -2.86 9.70 1.26
CA GLU A 66 -3.68 9.91 2.44
C GLU A 66 -3.16 9.06 3.62
N PRO A 67 -3.00 9.63 4.82
CA PRO A 67 -2.51 8.89 5.99
C PRO A 67 -3.37 7.67 6.34
N ALA A 68 -4.68 7.73 6.07
CA ALA A 68 -5.60 6.61 6.29
C ALA A 68 -5.24 5.37 5.46
N ILE A 69 -4.83 5.56 4.19
CA ILE A 69 -4.39 4.47 3.30
C ILE A 69 -3.13 3.81 3.86
N ILE A 70 -2.23 4.60 4.46
CA ILE A 70 -1.01 4.08 5.09
C ILE A 70 -1.32 3.25 6.33
N ASP A 71 -2.24 3.72 7.17
CA ASP A 71 -2.66 2.98 8.37
C ASP A 71 -3.37 1.67 7.98
N ASP A 72 -4.27 1.69 7.00
CA ASP A 72 -4.94 0.49 6.49
C ASP A 72 -3.94 -0.49 5.86
N LEU A 73 -3.00 -0.01 5.03
CA LEU A 73 -1.93 -0.83 4.46
C LEU A 73 -1.09 -1.50 5.55
N ARG A 74 -0.71 -0.74 6.59
CA ARG A 74 0.04 -1.28 7.73
C ARG A 74 -0.76 -2.36 8.46
N GLU A 75 -2.03 -2.11 8.74
CA GLU A 75 -2.89 -3.09 9.41
C GLU A 75 -3.03 -4.38 8.60
N GLU A 76 -3.26 -4.28 7.29
CA GLU A 76 -3.44 -5.46 6.44
C GLU A 76 -2.15 -6.28 6.34
N LEU A 77 -0.98 -5.62 6.28
CA LEU A 77 0.32 -6.31 6.34
C LEU A 77 0.50 -7.04 7.69
N LEU A 78 0.16 -6.40 8.81
CA LEU A 78 0.25 -7.03 10.13
C LEU A 78 -0.76 -8.18 10.31
N LYS A 79 -2.00 -8.04 9.83
CA LYS A 79 -3.03 -9.10 9.85
C LYS A 79 -2.61 -10.31 9.03
N ALA A 80 -1.89 -10.10 7.93
CA ALA A 80 -1.31 -11.16 7.12
C ALA A 80 -0.10 -11.85 7.76
N GLY A 81 0.40 -11.28 8.87
CA GLY A 81 1.51 -11.81 9.67
C GLY A 81 2.88 -11.47 9.11
N PHE A 82 3.03 -10.34 8.40
CA PHE A 82 4.30 -9.82 7.87
C PHE A 82 5.27 -9.26 8.92
#